data_AF-A0A9X4P2J0-F1
#
_entry.id   AF-A0A9X4P2J0-F1
#
_cell.length_a   1.000
_cell.length_b   1.000
_cell.length_c   1.000
_cell.angle_alpha   90.00
_cell.angle_beta   90.00
_cell.angle_gamma   90.00
#
_symmetry.space_group_name_H-M   'P 1'
#
loop_
_entity.id
_entity.type
_entity.pdbx_description
1 polymer ?
#
loop_
_entity_poly.entity_id
_entity_poly.type
_entity_poly.pdbx_seq_one_letter_code
_entity_poly.pdbx_strand_id
1 'polypeptide(L)'
;DITWTVLGYTPGRFNKAEVFELPFMSGSAEQSSRAFQEYVEKFAADEFKDVKLLAVHTHGPGLFHTKAPVTGLESLRGMKIRGGSRIINNMLTKLGANPVGMPVPAVTEALSKGVIDGTTIPWEVTPALKVTELVKNHTTFAGKQGLYTQTFAFSMNRSAYSKLPDDLKKVIDNNSGIETAA
;
A
#
# COMPACT_ATOMS: atom_id res chain seq x y z
N ASP A 1 -13.00 7.04 -15.73
CA ASP A 1 -14.14 6.55 -14.90
C ASP A 1 -13.74 5.63 -13.76
N ILE A 2 -12.69 4.81 -13.91
CA ILE A 2 -12.20 3.88 -12.88
C ILE A 2 -10.78 4.28 -12.44
N THR A 3 -10.44 4.02 -11.18
CA THR A 3 -9.11 4.32 -10.62
C THR A 3 -8.69 3.23 -9.64
N TRP A 4 -7.40 2.90 -9.68
CA TRP A 4 -6.70 2.10 -8.69
C TRP A 4 -5.65 2.98 -8.01
N THR A 5 -5.66 3.05 -6.69
CA THR A 5 -4.72 3.91 -5.95
C THR A 5 -4.45 3.41 -4.54
N VAL A 6 -3.34 3.85 -3.96
CA VAL A 6 -3.01 3.66 -2.54
C VAL A 6 -3.77 4.69 -1.71
N LEU A 7 -4.50 4.24 -0.70
CA LEU A 7 -5.31 5.13 0.14
C LEU A 7 -4.46 6.13 0.93
N GLY A 8 -3.32 5.67 1.43
CA GLY A 8 -2.37 6.47 2.21
C GLY A 8 -1.68 7.61 1.43
N TYR A 9 -1.87 7.73 0.11
CA TYR A 9 -1.37 8.86 -0.68
C TYR A 9 -2.15 10.16 -0.42
N THR A 10 -3.34 10.07 0.16
CA THR A 10 -4.11 11.21 0.65
C THR A 10 -4.25 11.09 2.17
N PRO A 11 -3.23 11.48 2.96
CA PRO A 11 -3.21 11.31 4.41
C PRO A 11 -4.45 11.91 5.09
N GLY A 12 -5.06 11.16 6.01
CA GLY A 12 -6.21 11.65 6.78
C GLY A 12 -7.57 11.45 6.12
N ARG A 13 -7.63 10.97 4.86
CA ARG A 13 -8.89 10.77 4.13
C ARG A 13 -9.60 9.45 4.46
N PHE A 14 -8.83 8.37 4.66
CA PHE A 14 -9.33 7.01 4.90
C PHE A 14 -8.77 6.47 6.23
N ASN A 15 -9.13 7.11 7.33
CA ASN A 15 -8.52 6.88 8.65
C ASN A 15 -8.85 5.50 9.24
N LYS A 16 -10.02 4.95 8.98
CA LYS A 16 -10.40 3.61 9.45
C LYS A 16 -9.65 2.54 8.66
N ALA A 17 -9.51 2.72 7.35
CA ALA A 17 -8.77 1.81 6.48
C ALA A 17 -7.29 1.65 6.87
N GLU A 18 -6.68 2.71 7.43
CA GLU A 18 -5.28 2.71 7.86
C GLU A 18 -4.92 1.65 8.91
N VAL A 19 -5.89 1.04 9.60
CA VAL A 19 -5.63 -0.02 10.60
C VAL A 19 -4.87 -1.22 10.00
N PHE A 20 -5.07 -1.50 8.71
CA PHE A 20 -4.38 -2.58 8.00
C PHE A 20 -2.92 -2.26 7.66
N GLU A 21 -2.50 -0.99 7.78
CA GLU A 21 -1.11 -0.57 7.56
C GLU A 21 -0.26 -0.63 8.84
N LEU A 22 -0.85 -0.99 9.98
CA LEU A 22 -0.12 -1.10 11.23
C LEU A 22 0.98 -2.20 11.15
N PRO A 23 2.08 -2.03 11.90
CA PRO A 23 3.17 -3.00 11.90
C PRO A 23 2.70 -4.41 12.26
N PHE A 24 3.21 -5.41 11.53
CA PHE A 24 2.94 -6.84 11.73
C PHE A 24 1.47 -7.28 11.56
N MET A 25 0.65 -6.45 10.91
CA MET A 25 -0.70 -6.82 10.44
C MET A 25 -0.69 -7.55 9.10
N SER A 26 0.44 -7.54 8.38
CA SER A 26 0.56 -8.13 7.04
C SER A 26 0.93 -9.62 7.07
N GLY A 27 0.50 -10.39 6.07
CA GLY A 27 0.80 -11.80 5.91
C GLY A 27 0.52 -12.25 4.47
N SER A 28 -0.41 -13.18 4.28
CA SER A 28 -0.93 -13.47 2.94
C SER A 28 -1.73 -12.27 2.41
N ALA A 29 -1.38 -11.81 1.20
CA ALA A 29 -2.08 -10.69 0.55
C ALA A 29 -3.55 -11.05 0.34
N GLU A 30 -3.86 -12.25 -0.15
CA GLU A 30 -5.24 -12.71 -0.37
C GLU A 30 -6.06 -12.68 0.92
N GLN A 31 -5.56 -13.30 1.99
CA GLN A 31 -6.27 -13.35 3.28
C GLN A 31 -6.47 -11.94 3.86
N SER A 32 -5.44 -11.10 3.76
CA SER A 32 -5.49 -9.72 4.26
C SER A 32 -6.45 -8.86 3.44
N SER A 33 -6.51 -9.03 2.12
CA SER A 33 -7.42 -8.31 1.24
C SER A 33 -8.87 -8.73 1.45
N ARG A 34 -9.14 -10.03 1.62
CA ARG A 34 -10.48 -10.53 1.98
C ARG A 34 -10.96 -9.94 3.32
N ALA A 35 -10.09 -9.95 4.34
CA ALA A 35 -10.38 -9.34 5.63
C ALA A 35 -10.56 -7.81 5.54
N PHE A 36 -9.77 -7.14 4.72
CA PHE A 36 -9.86 -5.69 4.51
C PHE A 36 -11.15 -5.29 3.80
N GLN A 37 -11.56 -6.04 2.77
CA GLN A 37 -12.84 -5.85 2.10
C GLN A 37 -14.00 -5.99 3.09
N GLU A 38 -14.05 -7.07 3.86
CA GLU A 38 -15.10 -7.29 4.86
C GLU A 38 -15.10 -6.19 5.93
N TYR A 39 -13.92 -5.76 6.39
CA TYR A 39 -13.79 -4.66 7.34
C TYR A 39 -14.35 -3.36 6.78
N VAL A 40 -14.00 -3.01 5.54
CA VAL A 40 -14.48 -1.78 4.91
C VAL A 40 -15.99 -1.81 4.75
N GLU A 41 -16.56 -2.92 4.26
CA GLU A 41 -18.01 -3.05 4.10
C GLU A 41 -18.78 -2.89 5.42
N LYS A 42 -18.25 -3.43 6.52
CA LYS A 42 -18.91 -3.42 7.83
C LYS A 42 -18.67 -2.15 8.64
N PHE A 43 -17.46 -1.59 8.58
CA PHE A 43 -16.98 -0.60 9.56
C PHE A 43 -16.48 0.70 8.95
N ALA A 44 -16.13 0.72 7.66
CA ALA A 44 -15.53 1.88 6.99
C ALA A 44 -16.18 2.28 5.66
N ALA A 45 -17.40 1.80 5.37
CA ALA A 45 -18.09 2.08 4.11
C ALA A 45 -18.35 3.58 3.89
N ASP A 46 -18.48 4.34 4.98
CA ASP A 46 -18.64 5.80 4.99
C ASP A 46 -17.44 6.54 4.39
N GLU A 47 -16.23 5.96 4.45
CA GLU A 47 -15.02 6.56 3.86
C GLU A 47 -15.05 6.52 2.31
N PHE A 48 -15.87 5.65 1.73
CA PHE A 48 -16.00 5.43 0.29
C PHE A 48 -17.34 5.89 -0.28
N LYS A 49 -18.16 6.62 0.49
CA LYS A 49 -19.51 7.02 0.10
C LYS A 49 -19.57 7.86 -1.19
N ASP A 50 -18.48 8.53 -1.57
CA ASP A 50 -18.44 9.42 -2.75
C ASP A 50 -18.10 8.67 -4.05
N VAL A 51 -17.71 7.40 -3.97
CA VAL A 51 -17.34 6.55 -5.13
C VAL A 51 -18.14 5.25 -5.16
N LYS A 52 -18.26 4.62 -6.34
CA LYS A 52 -18.66 3.21 -6.43
C LYS A 52 -17.41 2.39 -6.13
N LEU A 53 -17.33 1.85 -4.92
CA LEU A 53 -16.24 0.95 -4.56
C LEU A 53 -16.39 -0.36 -5.33
N LEU A 54 -15.34 -0.76 -6.05
CA LEU A 54 -15.28 -2.05 -6.75
C LEU A 54 -14.60 -3.07 -5.86
N ALA A 55 -13.41 -2.76 -5.34
CA ALA A 55 -12.72 -3.59 -4.36
C ALA A 55 -11.74 -2.75 -3.55
N VAL A 56 -11.41 -3.21 -2.35
CA VAL A 56 -10.26 -2.77 -1.58
C VAL A 56 -9.37 -3.97 -1.29
N HIS A 57 -8.06 -3.77 -1.34
CA HIS A 57 -7.13 -4.86 -1.13
C HIS A 57 -5.83 -4.35 -0.52
N THR A 58 -4.93 -5.28 -0.21
CA THR A 58 -3.59 -4.99 0.29
C THR A 58 -2.55 -5.60 -0.65
N HIS A 59 -1.29 -5.18 -0.54
CA HIS A 59 -0.18 -5.91 -1.17
C HIS A 59 0.39 -6.97 -0.21
N GLY A 60 1.30 -7.83 -0.68
CA GLY A 60 2.05 -8.74 0.19
C GLY A 60 2.97 -8.01 1.19
N PRO A 61 3.76 -8.71 2.00
CA PRO A 61 4.67 -8.08 2.95
C PRO A 61 5.60 -7.03 2.30
N GLY A 62 5.58 -5.80 2.81
CA GLY A 62 6.53 -4.77 2.44
C GLY A 62 7.91 -5.02 3.04
N LEU A 63 8.95 -4.65 2.28
CA LEU A 63 10.36 -4.98 2.57
C LEU A 63 11.20 -3.72 2.53
N PHE A 64 12.43 -3.78 3.06
CA PHE A 64 13.41 -2.71 2.87
C PHE A 64 14.27 -2.98 1.64
N HIS A 65 14.42 -1.97 0.77
CA HIS A 65 15.39 -1.97 -0.33
C HIS A 65 16.31 -0.76 -0.16
N THR A 66 17.59 -0.98 0.10
CA THR A 66 18.50 0.05 0.63
C THR A 66 19.89 0.01 -0.01
N LYS A 67 20.55 1.18 -0.07
CA LYS A 67 21.94 1.31 -0.55
C LYS A 67 22.93 0.61 0.37
N ALA A 68 22.75 0.70 1.68
CA ALA A 68 23.54 -0.01 2.69
C ALA A 68 22.72 -1.11 3.39
N PRO A 69 23.35 -2.18 3.92
CA PRO A 69 22.64 -3.28 4.55
C PRO A 69 21.83 -2.85 5.78
N VAL A 70 20.62 -3.41 5.92
CA VAL A 70 19.80 -3.30 7.14
C VAL A 70 19.77 -4.64 7.85
N THR A 71 20.60 -4.79 8.89
CA THR A 71 20.72 -6.05 9.67
C THR A 71 20.14 -5.92 11.08
N GLY A 72 19.71 -4.72 11.46
CA GLY A 72 19.04 -4.42 12.73
C GLY A 72 18.57 -2.97 12.77
N LEU A 73 17.93 -2.57 13.87
CA LEU A 73 17.42 -1.20 14.05
C LEU A 73 18.54 -0.15 14.01
N GLU A 74 19.74 -0.52 14.47
CA GLU A 74 20.94 0.30 14.41
C GLU A 74 21.28 0.77 13.00
N SER A 75 21.12 -0.11 12.00
CA SER A 75 21.38 0.20 10.60
C SER A 75 20.44 1.28 10.07
N LEU A 76 19.24 1.43 10.63
CA LEU A 76 18.24 2.39 10.17
C LEU A 76 18.51 3.82 10.65
N ARG A 77 19.33 4.00 11.70
CA ARG A 77 19.55 5.32 12.31
C ARG A 77 20.05 6.33 11.29
N GLY A 78 19.25 7.38 11.09
CA GLY A 78 19.58 8.48 10.18
C GLY A 78 19.38 8.19 8.69
N MET A 79 19.08 6.94 8.30
CA MET A 79 18.79 6.59 6.90
C MET A 79 17.52 7.28 6.43
N LYS A 80 17.58 7.92 5.27
CA LYS A 80 16.40 8.51 4.62
C LYS A 80 15.64 7.42 3.88
N ILE A 81 14.57 6.91 4.47
CA ILE A 81 13.79 5.79 3.91
C ILE A 81 12.44 6.30 3.41
N ARG A 82 12.09 5.98 2.17
CA ARG A 82 10.75 6.26 1.65
C ARG A 82 9.69 5.41 2.34
N GLY A 83 8.65 6.05 2.85
CA GLY A 83 7.39 5.42 3.24
C GLY A 83 6.23 5.89 2.36
N GLY A 84 5.27 4.99 2.12
CA GLY A 84 4.15 5.24 1.19
C GLY A 84 2.89 5.82 1.82
N SER A 85 2.85 6.02 3.14
CA SER A 85 1.73 6.61 3.87
C SER A 85 2.19 7.21 5.19
N ARG A 86 1.30 7.95 5.87
CA ARG A 86 1.61 8.49 7.20
C ARG A 86 1.85 7.40 8.25
N ILE A 87 1.17 6.25 8.15
CA ILE A 87 1.34 5.13 9.09
C ILE A 87 2.72 4.51 8.91
N ILE A 88 3.14 4.28 7.67
CA ILE A 88 4.47 3.72 7.38
C ILE A 88 5.57 4.70 7.74
N ASN A 89 5.38 6.00 7.52
CA ASN A 89 6.33 7.02 7.96
C ASN A 89 6.48 7.05 9.50
N ASN A 90 5.37 6.91 10.24
CA ASN A 90 5.41 6.83 11.69
C ASN A 90 6.15 5.56 12.17
N MET A 91 5.86 4.41 11.56
CA MET A 91 6.61 3.17 11.80
C MET A 91 8.11 3.39 11.57
N LEU A 92 8.51 3.93 10.42
CA LEU A 92 9.92 4.18 10.09
C LEU A 92 10.61 5.10 11.12
N THR A 93 9.92 6.15 11.56
CA THR A 93 10.42 7.05 12.63
C THR A 93 10.68 6.26 13.91
N LYS A 94 9.73 5.41 14.32
CA LYS A 94 9.86 4.57 15.52
C LYS A 94 10.96 3.52 15.41
N LEU A 95 11.29 3.08 14.19
CA LEU A 95 12.41 2.18 13.92
C LEU A 95 13.77 2.92 13.84
N GLY A 96 13.79 4.25 13.94
CA GLY A 96 15.01 5.08 13.97
C GLY A 96 15.41 5.68 12.61
N ALA A 97 14.66 5.42 11.54
CA ALA A 97 14.90 6.01 10.23
C ALA A 97 14.36 7.45 10.13
N ASN A 98 14.84 8.18 9.14
CA ASN A 98 14.31 9.47 8.72
C ASN A 98 13.31 9.24 7.57
N PRO A 99 11.98 9.20 7.80
CA PRO A 99 11.04 8.90 6.74
C PRO A 99 10.95 10.03 5.70
N VAL A 100 10.82 9.67 4.43
CA VAL A 100 10.49 10.60 3.34
C VAL A 100 9.21 10.12 2.66
N GLY A 101 8.10 10.84 2.89
CA GLY A 101 6.80 10.49 2.32
C GLY A 101 6.69 10.84 0.84
N MET A 102 6.42 9.86 -0.02
CA MET A 102 6.09 10.11 -1.43
C MET A 102 5.35 8.93 -2.09
N PRO A 103 4.54 9.20 -3.14
CA PRO A 103 3.99 8.15 -3.98
C PRO A 103 5.07 7.29 -4.65
N VAL A 104 4.75 6.02 -4.90
CA VAL A 104 5.71 5.05 -5.44
C VAL A 104 6.34 5.46 -6.79
N PRO A 105 5.65 6.17 -7.71
CA PRO A 105 6.27 6.59 -8.97
C PRO A 105 7.47 7.55 -8.80
N ALA A 106 7.57 8.24 -7.66
CA ALA A 106 8.69 9.16 -7.37
C ALA A 106 9.95 8.44 -6.84
N VAL A 107 9.85 7.14 -6.52
CA VAL A 107 10.93 6.39 -5.85
C VAL A 107 12.18 6.27 -6.72
N THR A 108 12.04 5.97 -8.00
CA THR A 108 13.18 5.81 -8.93
C THR A 108 14.02 7.08 -8.98
N GLU A 109 13.38 8.24 -9.22
CA GLU A 109 14.06 9.53 -9.26
C GLU A 109 14.69 9.88 -7.91
N ALA A 110 13.97 9.68 -6.80
CA ALA A 110 14.47 9.98 -5.47
C ALA A 110 15.70 9.14 -5.07
N LEU A 111 15.73 7.85 -5.45
CA LEU A 111 16.90 6.98 -5.24
C LEU A 111 18.08 7.43 -6.10
N SER A 112 17.85 7.68 -7.39
CA SER A 112 18.88 8.12 -8.35
C SER A 112 19.52 9.45 -7.96
N LYS A 113 18.72 10.40 -7.48
CA LYS A 113 19.19 11.72 -7.02
C LYS A 113 19.75 11.72 -5.59
N GLY A 114 19.71 10.58 -4.88
CA GLY A 114 20.18 10.50 -3.50
C GLY A 114 19.32 11.25 -2.47
N VAL A 115 18.07 11.58 -2.83
CA VAL A 115 17.10 12.15 -1.89
C VAL A 115 16.79 11.12 -0.79
N ILE A 116 16.65 9.85 -1.18
CA ILE A 116 16.47 8.71 -0.27
C ILE A 116 17.62 7.70 -0.39
N ASP A 117 17.91 7.04 0.73
CA ASP A 117 18.91 5.98 0.87
C ASP A 117 18.30 4.59 0.66
N GLY A 118 16.96 4.51 0.72
CA GLY A 118 16.20 3.31 0.46
C GLY A 118 14.70 3.57 0.43
N THR A 119 13.95 2.52 0.14
CA THR A 119 12.49 2.54 0.04
C THR A 119 11.88 1.32 0.70
N THR A 120 10.65 1.45 1.19
CA THR A 120 9.81 0.31 1.56
C THR A 120 8.76 0.02 0.48
N ILE A 121 8.81 -1.18 -0.10
CA ILE A 121 7.87 -1.70 -1.12
C ILE A 121 7.85 -3.24 -1.08
N PRO A 122 6.80 -3.90 -1.60
CA PRO A 122 6.83 -5.35 -1.84
C PRO A 122 7.66 -5.69 -3.10
N TRP A 123 7.98 -6.99 -3.27
CA TRP A 123 8.73 -7.47 -4.43
C TRP A 123 8.03 -7.21 -5.78
N GLU A 124 6.70 -7.27 -5.84
CA GLU A 124 5.95 -7.20 -7.12
C GLU A 124 6.20 -5.89 -7.90
N VAL A 125 6.29 -4.75 -7.21
CA VAL A 125 6.49 -3.44 -7.86
C VAL A 125 7.96 -3.11 -8.09
N THR A 126 8.88 -3.88 -7.48
CA THR A 126 10.32 -3.60 -7.48
C THR A 126 10.92 -3.58 -8.91
N PRO A 127 10.59 -4.53 -9.82
CA PRO A 127 11.09 -4.51 -11.20
C PRO A 127 10.59 -3.32 -12.01
N ALA A 128 9.31 -2.94 -11.87
CA ALA A 128 8.72 -1.83 -12.61
C ALA A 128 9.42 -0.48 -12.32
N LEU A 129 9.95 -0.35 -11.11
CA LEU A 129 10.70 0.84 -10.65
C LEU A 129 12.21 0.72 -10.85
N LYS A 130 12.69 -0.44 -11.35
CA LYS A 130 14.12 -0.79 -11.47
C LYS A 130 14.90 -0.65 -10.17
N VAL A 131 14.25 -0.88 -9.02
CA VAL A 131 14.86 -0.67 -7.71
C VAL A 131 16.07 -1.59 -7.49
N THR A 132 16.03 -2.83 -8.00
CA THR A 132 17.18 -3.77 -7.95
C THR A 132 18.41 -3.30 -8.74
N GLU A 133 18.25 -2.37 -9.69
CA GLU A 133 19.36 -1.73 -10.39
C GLU A 133 19.98 -0.62 -9.53
N LEU A 134 19.15 0.11 -8.78
CA LEU A 134 19.53 1.30 -8.00
C LEU A 134 20.07 0.98 -6.59
N VAL A 135 19.62 -0.12 -5.98
CA VAL A 135 20.05 -0.55 -4.65
C VAL A 135 20.27 -2.06 -4.62
N LYS A 136 21.18 -2.53 -3.76
CA LYS A 136 21.65 -3.93 -3.74
C LYS A 136 21.33 -4.70 -2.47
N ASN A 137 20.84 -4.02 -1.43
CA ASN A 137 20.46 -4.67 -0.18
C ASN A 137 18.95 -4.76 -0.06
N HIS A 138 18.49 -5.95 0.34
CA HIS A 138 17.07 -6.26 0.48
C HIS A 138 16.87 -7.01 1.79
N THR A 139 16.16 -6.40 2.73
CA THR A 139 15.90 -7.00 4.04
C THR A 139 14.46 -7.45 4.12
N THR A 140 14.31 -8.76 4.37
CA THR A 140 13.01 -9.42 4.55
C THR A 140 12.81 -9.83 6.00
N PHE A 141 11.58 -10.21 6.34
CA PHE A 141 11.16 -10.57 7.69
C PHE A 141 10.81 -12.05 7.75
N ALA A 142 11.42 -12.76 8.70
CA ALA A 142 11.12 -14.16 8.93
C ALA A 142 9.80 -14.33 9.70
N GLY A 143 9.13 -15.46 9.48
CA GLY A 143 7.88 -15.80 10.15
C GLY A 143 6.66 -15.69 9.23
N LYS A 144 5.47 -15.81 9.83
CA LYS A 144 4.19 -15.79 9.10
C LYS A 144 3.67 -14.38 8.82
N GLN A 145 4.13 -13.40 9.60
CA GLN A 145 3.74 -12.00 9.50
C GLN A 145 4.85 -11.19 8.85
N GLY A 146 4.48 -10.34 7.90
CA GLY A 146 5.35 -9.34 7.30
C GLY A 146 5.42 -8.06 8.13
N LEU A 147 6.39 -7.19 7.86
CA LEU A 147 6.54 -5.94 8.59
C LEU A 147 5.32 -5.02 8.47
N TYR A 148 4.79 -4.84 7.26
CA TYR A 148 3.64 -3.98 6.99
C TYR A 148 3.03 -4.31 5.62
N THR A 149 1.84 -3.80 5.36
CA THR A 149 1.27 -3.69 4.02
C THR A 149 0.68 -2.30 3.78
N GLN A 150 0.35 -1.94 2.55
CA GLN A 150 -0.44 -0.76 2.23
C GLN A 150 -1.82 -1.15 1.71
N THR A 151 -2.75 -0.23 1.90
CA THR A 151 -4.15 -0.39 1.48
C THR A 151 -4.41 0.29 0.14
N PHE A 152 -5.19 -0.38 -0.70
CA PHE A 152 -5.55 0.05 -2.04
C PHE A 152 -7.06 0.10 -2.19
N ALA A 153 -7.54 1.02 -3.03
CA ALA A 153 -8.91 0.98 -3.53
C ALA A 153 -8.93 0.95 -5.05
N PHE A 154 -9.74 0.04 -5.56
CA PHE A 154 -10.23 0.02 -6.92
C PHE A 154 -11.65 0.58 -6.93
N SER A 155 -11.85 1.70 -7.60
CA SER A 155 -13.08 2.48 -7.50
C SER A 155 -13.53 3.03 -8.84
N MET A 156 -14.83 3.23 -8.98
CA MET A 156 -15.49 3.80 -10.15
C MET A 156 -16.21 5.08 -9.77
N ASN A 157 -16.25 6.04 -10.69
CA ASN A 157 -17.08 7.23 -10.56
C ASN A 157 -18.57 6.82 -10.44
N ARG A 158 -19.28 7.33 -9.42
CA ARG A 158 -20.69 7.00 -9.20
C ARG A 158 -21.61 7.37 -10.36
N SER A 159 -21.41 8.55 -10.94
CA SER A 159 -22.25 9.01 -12.05
C SER A 159 -22.05 8.15 -13.31
N ALA A 160 -20.82 7.71 -13.57
CA ALA A 160 -20.54 6.77 -14.65
C ALA A 160 -21.24 5.41 -14.40
N TYR A 161 -21.14 4.88 -13.18
CA TYR A 161 -21.83 3.64 -12.79
C TYR A 161 -23.35 3.76 -12.93
N SER A 162 -23.96 4.86 -12.45
CA SER A 162 -25.41 5.06 -12.51
C SER A 162 -25.97 5.11 -13.93
N LYS A 163 -25.17 5.58 -14.90
CA LYS A 163 -25.53 5.65 -16.32
C LYS A 163 -25.49 4.30 -17.04
N LEU A 164 -24.91 3.27 -16.44
CA LEU A 164 -24.90 1.94 -17.05
C LEU A 164 -26.33 1.36 -17.11
N PRO A 165 -26.69 0.69 -18.20
CA PRO A 165 -27.82 -0.23 -18.25
C PRO A 165 -27.71 -1.32 -17.18
N ASP A 166 -28.84 -1.89 -16.76
CA ASP A 166 -28.90 -2.80 -15.60
C ASP A 166 -28.14 -4.12 -15.82
N ASP A 167 -28.10 -4.62 -17.05
CA ASP A 167 -27.30 -5.79 -17.43
C ASP A 167 -25.80 -5.51 -17.25
N LEU A 168 -25.33 -4.32 -17.61
CA LEU A 168 -23.93 -3.90 -17.43
C LEU A 168 -23.60 -3.55 -15.97
N LYS A 169 -24.53 -2.98 -15.21
CA LYS A 169 -24.36 -2.80 -13.75
C LYS A 169 -24.13 -4.13 -13.07
N LYS A 170 -24.92 -5.16 -13.43
CA LYS A 170 -24.77 -6.50 -12.91
C LYS A 170 -23.38 -7.10 -13.21
N VAL A 171 -22.82 -6.85 -14.40
CA VAL A 171 -21.45 -7.28 -14.71
C VAL A 171 -20.43 -6.60 -13.79
N ILE A 172 -20.55 -5.29 -13.56
CA ILE A 172 -19.65 -4.58 -12.63
C ILE A 172 -19.80 -5.13 -11.21
N ASP A 173 -21.03 -5.31 -10.73
CA ASP A 173 -21.29 -5.81 -9.38
C ASP A 173 -20.77 -7.24 -9.19
N ASN A 174 -20.89 -8.11 -10.20
CA ASN A 174 -20.33 -9.47 -10.18
C ASN A 174 -18.78 -9.50 -10.20
N ASN A 175 -18.13 -8.42 -10.63
CA ASN A 175 -16.67 -8.25 -10.64
C ASN A 175 -16.26 -7.18 -9.61
N SER A 176 -16.98 -7.12 -8.49
CA SER A 176 -16.70 -6.27 -7.34
C SER A 176 -16.79 -7.11 -6.05
N GLY A 177 -16.31 -6.56 -4.94
CA GLY A 177 -16.39 -7.17 -3.62
C GLY A 177 -15.25 -8.15 -3.33
N ILE A 178 -15.49 -9.06 -2.38
CA ILE A 178 -14.46 -9.88 -1.74
C ILE A 178 -13.68 -10.78 -2.70
N GLU A 179 -14.32 -11.32 -3.73
CA GLU A 179 -13.64 -12.15 -4.74
C GLU A 179 -12.77 -11.32 -5.69
N THR A 180 -13.11 -10.05 -5.92
CA THR A 180 -12.27 -9.13 -6.71
C THR A 180 -11.13 -8.55 -5.88
N ALA A 181 -11.29 -8.48 -4.55
CA ALA A 181 -10.25 -8.05 -3.63
C ALA A 181 -9.15 -9.12 -3.40
N ALA A 182 -9.51 -10.39 -3.55
CA ALA A 182 -8.66 -11.55 -3.23
C ALA A 182 -7.40 -11.66 -4.10
#